data_AF-A0AAQ4DNR9-F1
#
_entry.id   AF-A0AAQ4DNR9-F1
#
_cell.length_a   1.000
_cell.length_b   1.000
_cell.length_c   1.000
_cell.angle_alpha   90.00
_cell.angle_beta   90.00
_cell.angle_gamma   90.00
#
_symmetry.space_group_name_H-M   'P 1'
#
loop_
_entity.id
_entity.type
_entity.pdbx_description
1 polymer ?
#
loop_
_entity_poly.entity_id
_entity_poly.type
_entity_poly.pdbx_seq_one_letter_code
_entity_poly.pdbx_strand_id
1 'polypeptide(L)'
;VWLCLVRRLPLAELVAHVPRLSRAGLLSRGPLVGLLRERLRSAAEQKPPPLGPLETYALKRHLEASRPKQHHRPASSQQLDDVIAALHEHSFKAVPATGKRFLVAVDVRGPMAHGRVRGLDGVTPAEASALLLQALVRTGDAVTALAFAARGLVQLEVDARMSLADISRRMRETPMGPVDVSLPLRWAKEQGRSFDLVLVCTDNQTQSFAVHPAQALREYREACSLPGTRFAVCAMCSQGFSLAPPDELGMLDRSVLRAPCLKLILNKAAIRAWFLMPLGQHVERHPAWQAHPQPFLEVRFWVCLPLYPHIQSDAQSTDCVLRRKHIHYVYSVSSSLTHPFCLHSA
;
A
#
# COMPACT_ATOMS: atom_id res chain seq x y z
N VAL A 1 15.59 24.48 16.73
CA VAL A 1 14.51 23.45 16.73
C VAL A 1 14.88 22.22 15.90
N TRP A 2 15.00 22.30 14.57
CA TRP A 2 15.25 21.12 13.72
C TRP A 2 16.52 20.32 14.03
N LEU A 3 17.60 20.97 14.46
CA LEU A 3 18.82 20.29 14.91
C LEU A 3 18.59 19.36 16.13
N CYS A 4 17.59 19.66 16.96
CA CYS A 4 17.20 18.80 18.08
C CYS A 4 16.24 17.69 17.61
N LEU A 5 15.27 18.04 16.75
CA LEU A 5 14.26 17.12 16.27
C LEU A 5 14.84 15.99 15.40
N VAL A 6 15.77 16.30 14.49
CA VAL A 6 16.37 15.31 13.57
C VAL A 6 16.96 14.09 14.28
N ARG A 7 17.45 14.28 15.52
CA ARG A 7 18.04 13.23 16.34
C ARG A 7 17.01 12.34 17.05
N ARG A 8 15.83 12.88 17.35
CA ARG A 8 14.82 12.24 18.22
C ARG A 8 13.62 11.70 17.46
N LEU A 9 13.27 12.31 16.33
CA LEU A 9 12.09 11.91 15.56
C LEU A 9 12.25 10.47 15.01
N PRO A 10 11.18 9.65 15.08
CA PRO A 10 11.11 8.41 14.32
C PRO A 10 11.44 8.66 12.85
N LEU A 11 12.13 7.71 12.22
CA LEU A 11 12.66 7.92 10.87
C LEU A 11 11.56 8.19 9.83
N ALA A 12 10.42 7.49 9.93
CA ALA A 12 9.29 7.70 9.04
C ALA A 12 8.72 9.12 9.13
N GLU A 13 8.64 9.67 10.35
CA GLU A 13 8.20 11.05 10.60
C GLU A 13 9.24 12.06 10.10
N LEU A 14 10.52 11.82 10.37
CA LEU A 14 11.61 12.65 9.87
C LEU A 14 11.57 12.77 8.34
N VAL A 15 11.44 11.65 7.64
CA VAL A 15 11.40 11.59 6.17
C VAL A 15 10.20 12.36 5.59
N ALA A 16 9.05 12.32 6.26
CA ALA A 16 7.87 13.09 5.83
C ALA A 16 8.10 14.62 5.87
N HIS A 17 9.01 15.10 6.73
CA HIS A 17 9.35 16.51 6.82
C HIS A 17 10.49 16.96 5.89
N VAL A 18 11.30 16.04 5.36
CA VAL A 18 12.43 16.35 4.48
C VAL A 18 12.04 17.23 3.28
N PRO A 19 10.91 17.02 2.57
CA PRO A 19 10.53 17.89 1.46
C PRO A 19 10.27 19.35 1.86
N ARG A 20 9.68 19.59 3.05
CA ARG A 20 9.50 20.95 3.59
C ARG A 20 10.84 21.58 3.95
N LEU A 21 11.73 20.82 4.57
CA LEU A 21 13.08 21.27 4.92
C LEU A 21 13.91 21.63 3.69
N SER A 22 13.81 20.83 2.63
CA SER A 22 14.49 21.07 1.36
C SER A 22 14.02 22.37 0.71
N ARG A 23 12.69 22.57 0.60
CA ARG A 23 12.11 23.79 0.01
C ARG A 23 12.44 25.06 0.80
N ALA A 24 12.60 24.94 2.11
CA ALA A 24 13.04 26.03 2.98
C ALA A 24 14.56 26.32 2.88
N GLY A 25 15.31 25.60 2.05
CA GLY A 25 16.77 25.76 1.91
C GLY A 25 17.58 25.23 3.11
N LEU A 26 16.93 24.58 4.07
CA LEU A 26 17.57 24.12 5.32
C LEU A 26 18.46 22.89 5.11
N LEU A 27 18.39 22.25 3.95
CA LEU A 27 19.20 21.08 3.57
C LEU A 27 20.33 21.41 2.60
N SER A 28 20.54 22.70 2.26
CA SER A 28 21.55 23.12 1.30
C SER A 28 22.97 23.06 1.88
N ARG A 29 23.16 23.58 3.11
CA ARG A 29 24.44 23.59 3.84
C ARG A 29 24.19 23.56 5.36
N GLY A 30 25.18 23.11 6.12
CA GLY A 30 25.18 23.19 7.59
C GLY A 30 24.94 21.87 8.33
N PRO A 31 24.84 21.91 9.67
CA PRO A 31 24.82 20.71 10.51
C PRO A 31 23.56 19.85 10.32
N LEU A 32 22.44 20.43 9.87
CA LEU A 32 21.18 19.69 9.68
C LEU A 32 21.29 18.63 8.60
N VAL A 33 21.88 18.95 7.43
CA VAL A 33 22.07 17.97 6.35
C VAL A 33 23.04 16.86 6.76
N GLY A 34 24.06 17.19 7.56
CA GLY A 34 24.98 16.21 8.13
C GLY A 34 24.28 15.19 9.03
N LEU A 35 23.45 15.68 9.96
CA LEU A 35 22.68 14.83 10.88
C LEU A 35 21.60 14.01 10.17
N LEU A 36 20.89 14.61 9.20
CA LEU A 36 19.93 13.88 8.39
C LEU A 36 20.61 12.74 7.64
N ARG A 37 21.76 13.01 7.02
CA ARG A 37 22.55 12.00 6.31
C ARG A 37 23.01 10.87 7.23
N GLU A 38 23.45 11.18 8.43
CA GLU A 38 23.83 10.17 9.44
C GLU A 38 22.64 9.28 9.82
N ARG A 39 21.47 9.88 10.09
CA ARG A 39 20.22 9.15 10.39
C ARG A 39 19.81 8.23 9.24
N LEU A 40 19.86 8.72 8.00
CA LEU A 40 19.51 7.94 6.81
C LEU A 40 20.52 6.82 6.52
N ARG A 41 21.82 7.06 6.77
CA ARG A 41 22.86 6.02 6.62
C ARG A 41 22.68 4.91 7.65
N SER A 42 22.49 5.26 8.92
CA SER A 42 22.19 4.28 9.96
C SER A 42 20.94 3.45 9.60
N ALA A 43 19.92 4.07 9.02
CA ALA A 43 18.73 3.37 8.55
C ALA A 43 19.01 2.40 7.38
N ALA A 44 19.94 2.72 6.49
CA ALA A 44 20.35 1.86 5.38
C ALA A 44 21.15 0.62 5.85
N GLU A 45 21.59 0.59 7.10
CA GLU A 45 22.33 -0.53 7.70
C GLU A 45 21.43 -1.43 8.58
N GLN A 46 20.25 -0.94 8.98
CA GLN A 46 19.33 -1.66 9.86
C GLN A 46 18.73 -2.92 9.21
N LYS A 47 18.49 -3.95 10.03
CA LYS A 47 17.82 -5.19 9.64
C LYS A 47 16.73 -5.55 10.66
N PRO A 48 15.44 -5.55 10.28
CA PRO A 48 14.91 -5.19 8.97
C PRO A 48 15.07 -3.68 8.66
N PRO A 49 15.02 -3.27 7.38
CA PRO A 49 15.01 -1.85 7.04
C PRO A 49 13.78 -1.16 7.65
N PRO A 50 13.93 0.05 8.21
CA PRO A 50 12.84 0.77 8.86
C PRO A 50 11.84 1.42 7.88
N LEU A 51 12.19 1.52 6.59
CA LEU A 51 11.37 2.11 5.53
C LEU A 51 11.27 1.15 4.35
N GLY A 52 10.14 1.18 3.64
CA GLY A 52 9.92 0.41 2.42
C GLY A 52 10.32 1.15 1.12
N PRO A 53 10.23 0.46 -0.03
CA PRO A 53 10.59 1.01 -1.35
C PRO A 53 9.79 2.24 -1.75
N LEU A 54 8.52 2.29 -1.38
CA LEU A 54 7.64 3.38 -1.76
C LEU A 54 7.98 4.68 -1.04
N GLU A 55 8.23 4.60 0.27
CA GLU A 55 8.55 5.76 1.10
C GLU A 55 9.91 6.35 0.74
N THR A 56 10.91 5.47 0.51
CA THR A 56 12.25 5.89 0.09
C THR A 56 12.25 6.46 -1.32
N TYR A 57 11.43 5.92 -2.24
CA TYR A 57 11.25 6.48 -3.57
C TYR A 57 10.52 7.83 -3.55
N ALA A 58 9.45 7.97 -2.77
CA ALA A 58 8.74 9.23 -2.62
C ALA A 58 9.66 10.33 -2.06
N LEU A 59 10.50 10.00 -1.08
CA LEU A 59 11.54 10.89 -0.57
C LEU A 59 12.49 11.34 -1.69
N LYS A 60 13.01 10.38 -2.47
CA LYS A 60 13.89 10.67 -3.62
C LYS A 60 13.23 11.63 -4.61
N ARG A 61 11.99 11.33 -5.03
CA ARG A 61 11.23 12.17 -5.98
C ARG A 61 10.96 13.57 -5.48
N HIS A 62 10.62 13.71 -4.20
CA HIS A 62 10.43 15.02 -3.61
C HIS A 62 11.69 15.88 -3.60
N LEU A 63 12.83 15.28 -3.27
CA LEU A 63 14.10 15.98 -3.27
C LEU A 63 14.55 16.32 -4.67
N GLU A 64 14.28 15.47 -5.67
CA GLU A 64 14.49 15.80 -7.08
C GLU A 64 13.64 16.99 -7.52
N ALA A 65 12.34 17.00 -7.17
CA ALA A 65 11.41 18.07 -7.52
C ALA A 65 11.68 19.40 -6.78
N SER A 66 12.25 19.35 -5.58
CA SER A 66 12.54 20.55 -4.76
C SER A 66 13.87 21.22 -5.12
N ARG A 67 14.60 20.72 -6.12
CA ARG A 67 15.89 21.26 -6.52
C ARG A 67 15.74 22.55 -7.33
N PRO A 68 16.56 23.57 -7.05
CA PRO A 68 16.73 24.68 -7.99
C PRO A 68 17.36 24.14 -9.29
N LYS A 69 16.96 24.68 -10.45
CA LYS A 69 17.47 24.32 -11.79
C LYS A 69 18.91 24.82 -12.03
N GLN A 70 19.82 24.64 -11.07
CA GLN A 70 21.21 25.09 -11.19
C GLN A 70 22.07 24.03 -11.87
N HIS A 71 23.00 24.47 -12.72
CA HIS A 71 23.91 23.61 -13.47
C HIS A 71 25.03 22.99 -12.61
N HIS A 72 25.36 23.57 -11.45
CA HIS A 72 26.44 23.11 -10.58
C HIS A 72 25.90 22.52 -9.28
N ARG A 73 26.26 21.26 -8.97
CA ARG A 73 25.84 20.58 -7.74
C ARG A 73 26.87 20.77 -6.62
N PRO A 74 26.47 21.24 -5.42
CA PRO A 74 27.33 21.18 -4.25
C PRO A 74 27.60 19.72 -3.85
N ALA A 75 28.83 19.41 -3.42
CA ALA A 75 29.21 18.06 -2.99
C ALA A 75 28.31 17.51 -1.85
N SER A 76 27.81 18.39 -0.97
CA SER A 76 26.89 18.02 0.12
C SER A 76 25.55 17.46 -0.38
N SER A 77 25.03 17.97 -1.49
CA SER A 77 23.80 17.47 -2.11
C SER A 77 24.01 16.11 -2.76
N GLN A 78 25.17 15.91 -3.41
CA GLN A 78 25.52 14.61 -4.00
C GLN A 78 25.63 13.52 -2.91
N GLN A 79 26.28 13.83 -1.78
CA GLN A 79 26.40 12.89 -0.67
C GLN A 79 25.05 12.51 -0.03
N LEU A 80 24.06 13.40 -0.05
CA LEU A 80 22.71 13.07 0.42
C LEU A 80 22.00 12.14 -0.56
N ASP A 81 22.16 12.39 -1.86
CA ASP A 81 21.59 11.56 -2.93
C ASP A 81 22.12 10.12 -2.87
N ASP A 82 23.42 9.96 -2.68
CA ASP A 82 24.05 8.65 -2.58
C ASP A 82 23.52 7.85 -1.38
N VAL A 83 23.33 8.52 -0.22
CA VAL A 83 22.76 7.88 0.97
C VAL A 83 21.28 7.51 0.77
N ILE A 84 20.50 8.35 0.07
CA ILE A 84 19.11 8.05 -0.24
C ILE A 84 19.00 6.92 -1.26
N ALA A 85 19.88 6.88 -2.26
CA ALA A 85 19.96 5.79 -3.22
C ALA A 85 20.29 4.45 -2.52
N ALA A 86 21.28 4.45 -1.62
CA ALA A 86 21.61 3.28 -0.81
C ALA A 86 20.45 2.84 0.09
N LEU A 87 19.78 3.79 0.74
CA LEU A 87 18.60 3.53 1.56
C LEU A 87 17.45 2.95 0.74
N HIS A 88 17.20 3.48 -0.47
CA HIS A 88 16.17 2.98 -1.37
C HIS A 88 16.47 1.55 -1.83
N GLU A 89 17.70 1.27 -2.26
CA GLU A 89 18.09 -0.09 -2.66
C GLU A 89 17.95 -1.08 -1.50
N HIS A 90 18.37 -0.68 -0.29
CA HIS A 90 18.24 -1.53 0.91
C HIS A 90 16.78 -1.74 1.35
N SER A 91 15.89 -0.75 1.11
CA SER A 91 14.48 -0.81 1.51
C SER A 91 13.70 -1.96 0.87
N PHE A 92 14.14 -2.49 -0.28
CA PHE A 92 13.54 -3.67 -0.89
C PHE A 92 13.64 -4.91 -0.01
N LYS A 93 14.62 -4.98 0.90
CA LYS A 93 14.73 -6.08 1.88
C LYS A 93 13.67 -6.02 2.99
N ALA A 94 12.93 -4.91 3.11
CA ALA A 94 11.76 -4.85 3.99
C ALA A 94 10.57 -5.62 3.41
N VAL A 95 10.60 -5.89 2.10
CA VAL A 95 9.57 -6.65 1.40
C VAL A 95 9.90 -8.15 1.54
N PRO A 96 9.00 -8.94 2.13
CA PRO A 96 9.20 -10.37 2.33
C PRO A 96 8.76 -11.17 1.10
N ALA A 97 9.38 -12.33 0.90
CA ALA A 97 8.81 -13.35 0.04
C ALA A 97 7.47 -13.86 0.59
N THR A 98 6.51 -14.04 -0.31
CA THR A 98 5.18 -14.57 0.02
C THR A 98 5.04 -16.03 -0.39
N GLY A 99 5.85 -16.49 -1.34
CA GLY A 99 5.78 -17.81 -1.97
C GLY A 99 4.53 -17.98 -2.83
N LYS A 100 3.89 -16.86 -3.24
CA LYS A 100 2.61 -16.86 -3.98
C LYS A 100 2.83 -16.57 -5.46
N ARG A 101 1.85 -16.96 -6.26
CA ARG A 101 1.78 -16.70 -7.70
C ARG A 101 0.94 -15.45 -7.95
N PHE A 102 1.58 -14.40 -8.46
CA PHE A 102 0.96 -13.11 -8.74
C PHE A 102 0.72 -12.94 -10.24
N LEU A 103 -0.48 -12.50 -10.58
CA LEU A 103 -0.76 -11.86 -11.86
C LEU A 103 -0.96 -10.37 -11.61
N VAL A 104 -0.10 -9.53 -12.17
CA VAL A 104 -0.19 -8.07 -12.03
C VAL A 104 -0.46 -7.46 -13.39
N ALA A 105 -1.65 -6.91 -13.59
CA ALA A 105 -2.05 -6.22 -14.81
C ALA A 105 -2.00 -4.70 -14.61
N VAL A 106 -1.24 -4.00 -15.44
CA VAL A 106 -0.93 -2.57 -15.26
C VAL A 106 -1.56 -1.75 -16.37
N ASP A 107 -2.32 -0.72 -15.98
CA ASP A 107 -2.75 0.35 -16.87
C ASP A 107 -1.52 1.15 -17.32
N VAL A 108 -1.40 1.38 -18.62
CA VAL A 108 -0.31 2.16 -19.24
C VAL A 108 -0.82 3.44 -19.91
N ARG A 109 -2.11 3.78 -19.75
CA ARG A 109 -2.71 4.98 -20.35
C ARG A 109 -2.10 6.27 -19.81
N GLY A 110 -2.27 7.36 -20.56
CA GLY A 110 -1.77 8.69 -20.21
C GLY A 110 -1.99 9.13 -18.75
N PRO A 111 -3.15 8.91 -18.10
CA PRO A 111 -3.34 9.25 -16.69
C PRO A 111 -2.38 8.55 -15.72
N MET A 112 -1.86 7.38 -16.07
CA MET A 112 -0.86 6.68 -15.27
C MET A 112 0.47 7.42 -15.24
N ALA A 113 0.82 8.13 -16.32
CA ALA A 113 2.07 8.88 -16.44
C ALA A 113 2.01 10.30 -15.85
N HIS A 114 0.81 10.89 -15.75
CA HIS A 114 0.64 12.30 -15.32
C HIS A 114 -0.15 12.46 -14.03
N GLY A 115 -0.85 11.41 -13.60
CA GLY A 115 -1.60 11.36 -12.36
C GLY A 115 -0.68 11.43 -11.14
N ARG A 116 -1.29 11.68 -9.98
CA ARG A 116 -0.59 11.70 -8.69
C ARG A 116 -1.23 10.69 -7.78
N VAL A 117 -0.41 9.78 -7.26
CA VAL A 117 -0.85 8.83 -6.25
C VAL A 117 -1.28 9.59 -5.01
N ARG A 118 -2.48 9.28 -4.51
CA ARG A 118 -3.05 9.99 -3.37
C ARG A 118 -2.22 9.76 -2.11
N GLY A 119 -1.75 10.86 -1.51
CA GLY A 119 -0.89 10.83 -0.33
C GLY A 119 0.59 10.58 -0.62
N LEU A 120 1.01 10.52 -1.89
CA LEU A 120 2.40 10.46 -2.32
C LEU A 120 2.65 11.52 -3.39
N ASP A 121 2.94 12.72 -2.92
CA ASP A 121 3.19 13.86 -3.80
C ASP A 121 4.42 13.59 -4.70
N GLY A 122 4.27 13.74 -6.01
CA GLY A 122 5.37 13.58 -6.97
C GLY A 122 5.67 12.14 -7.40
N VAL A 123 4.86 11.17 -6.98
CA VAL A 123 4.88 9.79 -7.49
C VAL A 123 3.68 9.58 -8.42
N THR A 124 3.95 9.13 -9.64
CA THR A 124 2.89 8.81 -10.61
C THR A 124 2.36 7.38 -10.42
N PRO A 125 1.12 7.07 -10.81
CA PRO A 125 0.61 5.71 -10.76
C PRO A 125 1.46 4.69 -11.54
N ALA A 126 2.04 5.11 -12.67
CA ALA A 126 2.97 4.28 -13.44
C ALA A 126 4.23 3.94 -12.64
N GLU A 127 4.83 4.92 -11.95
CA GLU A 127 6.00 4.70 -11.10
C GLU A 127 5.70 3.80 -9.91
N ALA A 128 4.55 4.00 -9.26
CA ALA A 128 4.11 3.16 -8.16
C ALA A 128 3.85 1.71 -8.61
N SER A 129 3.28 1.52 -9.80
CA SER A 129 3.09 0.19 -10.40
C SER A 129 4.42 -0.48 -10.74
N ALA A 130 5.36 0.28 -11.31
CA ALA A 130 6.69 -0.22 -11.63
C ALA A 130 7.49 -0.59 -10.37
N LEU A 131 7.39 0.20 -9.29
CA LEU A 131 7.99 -0.12 -7.99
C LEU A 131 7.40 -1.38 -7.37
N LEU A 132 6.08 -1.54 -7.47
CA LEU A 132 5.40 -2.75 -7.00
C LEU A 132 5.91 -3.99 -7.74
N LEU A 133 5.93 -3.94 -9.08
CA LEU A 133 6.46 -5.02 -9.90
C LEU A 133 7.91 -5.33 -9.52
N GLN A 134 8.76 -4.30 -9.41
CA GLN A 134 10.16 -4.45 -9.04
C GLN A 134 10.32 -5.11 -7.66
N ALA A 135 9.51 -4.70 -6.69
CA ALA A 135 9.55 -5.29 -5.36
C ALA A 135 9.13 -6.76 -5.36
N LEU A 136 8.05 -7.12 -6.07
CA LEU A 136 7.57 -8.50 -6.14
C LEU A 136 8.54 -9.43 -6.89
N VAL A 137 9.19 -8.98 -7.97
CA VAL A 137 10.18 -9.84 -8.65
C VAL A 137 11.46 -10.03 -7.82
N ARG A 138 11.83 -9.03 -7.01
CA ARG A 138 13.01 -9.10 -6.14
C ARG A 138 12.81 -9.98 -4.92
N THR A 139 11.58 -10.26 -4.50
CA THR A 139 11.31 -11.21 -3.40
C THR A 139 11.47 -12.67 -3.81
N GLY A 140 11.55 -12.97 -5.11
CA GLY A 140 11.55 -14.33 -5.65
C GLY A 140 10.15 -14.95 -5.77
N ASP A 141 9.10 -14.15 -5.65
CA ASP A 141 7.73 -14.60 -5.90
C ASP A 141 7.50 -14.86 -7.40
N ALA A 142 6.56 -15.74 -7.73
CA ALA A 142 6.22 -16.05 -9.11
C ALA A 142 5.32 -14.95 -9.69
N VAL A 143 5.90 -13.98 -10.38
CA VAL A 143 5.19 -12.81 -10.92
C VAL A 143 4.98 -12.92 -12.42
N THR A 144 3.74 -12.77 -12.87
CA THR A 144 3.39 -12.53 -14.27
C THR A 144 2.89 -11.09 -14.40
N ALA A 145 3.64 -10.25 -15.10
CA ALA A 145 3.28 -8.85 -15.33
C ALA A 145 2.69 -8.67 -16.73
N LEU A 146 1.49 -8.11 -16.79
CA LEU A 146 0.77 -7.77 -18.01
C LEU A 146 0.52 -6.26 -18.07
N ALA A 147 0.33 -5.74 -19.27
CA ALA A 147 -0.12 -4.38 -19.53
C ALA A 147 -1.39 -4.38 -20.39
N PHE A 148 -2.29 -3.43 -20.11
CA PHE A 148 -3.46 -3.16 -20.95
C PHE A 148 -3.04 -2.45 -22.24
N ALA A 149 -2.85 -3.22 -23.30
CA ALA A 149 -2.35 -2.74 -24.59
C ALA A 149 -3.46 -2.64 -25.64
N ALA A 150 -3.17 -1.98 -26.76
CA ALA A 150 -4.12 -1.69 -27.84
C ALA A 150 -4.85 -2.92 -28.38
N ARG A 151 -4.22 -4.11 -28.31
CA ARG A 151 -4.77 -5.39 -28.80
C ARG A 151 -5.02 -6.41 -27.68
N GLY A 152 -5.32 -5.94 -26.46
CA GLY A 152 -5.57 -6.79 -25.29
C GLY A 152 -4.40 -6.76 -24.30
N LEU A 153 -4.21 -7.85 -23.55
CA LEU A 153 -3.11 -7.93 -22.58
C LEU A 153 -1.80 -8.36 -23.25
N VAL A 154 -0.72 -7.63 -22.96
CA VAL A 154 0.64 -7.96 -23.41
C VAL A 154 1.53 -8.16 -22.20
N GLN A 155 2.43 -9.14 -22.26
CA GLN A 155 3.37 -9.42 -21.19
C GLN A 155 4.50 -8.38 -21.16
N LEU A 156 4.79 -7.83 -19.97
CA LEU A 156 5.86 -6.85 -19.75
C LEU A 156 7.24 -7.49 -19.51
N GLU A 157 7.28 -8.82 -19.36
CA GLU A 157 8.50 -9.64 -19.16
C GLU A 157 9.46 -9.12 -18.08
N VAL A 158 8.97 -8.86 -16.87
CA VAL A 158 9.80 -8.31 -15.77
C VAL A 158 10.62 -9.37 -15.05
N ASP A 159 11.84 -9.02 -14.63
CA ASP A 159 12.71 -9.89 -13.81
C ASP A 159 13.41 -9.13 -12.67
N ALA A 160 14.02 -9.88 -11.74
CA ALA A 160 14.65 -9.35 -10.53
C ALA A 160 15.86 -8.42 -10.78
N ARG A 161 16.50 -8.49 -11.96
CA ARG A 161 17.67 -7.70 -12.33
C ARG A 161 17.28 -6.33 -12.90
N MET A 162 16.03 -6.17 -13.33
CA MET A 162 15.57 -4.91 -13.93
C MET A 162 15.58 -3.76 -12.93
N SER A 163 16.04 -2.61 -13.41
CA SER A 163 15.88 -1.35 -12.70
C SER A 163 14.45 -0.83 -12.83
N LEU A 164 14.07 0.10 -11.94
CA LEU A 164 12.81 0.82 -12.05
C LEU A 164 12.67 1.54 -13.40
N ALA A 165 13.79 2.06 -13.94
CA ALA A 165 13.83 2.73 -15.22
C ALA A 165 13.53 1.76 -16.38
N ASP A 166 14.04 0.52 -16.32
CA ASP A 166 13.77 -0.50 -17.35
C ASP A 166 12.29 -0.87 -17.37
N ILE A 167 11.69 -1.14 -16.20
CA ILE A 167 10.26 -1.47 -16.08
C ILE A 167 9.40 -0.29 -16.55
N SER A 168 9.74 0.93 -16.12
CA SER A 168 9.01 2.14 -16.53
C SER A 168 9.11 2.41 -18.04
N ARG A 169 10.25 2.10 -18.66
CA ARG A 169 10.43 2.21 -20.11
C ARG A 169 9.52 1.22 -20.84
N ARG A 170 9.50 -0.05 -20.43
CA ARG A 170 8.63 -1.08 -21.04
C ARG A 170 7.15 -0.72 -20.96
N MET A 171 6.71 -0.23 -19.80
CA MET A 171 5.33 0.26 -19.63
C MET A 171 5.01 1.40 -20.60
N ARG A 172 5.94 2.35 -20.79
CA ARG A 172 5.77 3.50 -21.68
C ARG A 172 5.78 3.13 -23.16
N GLU A 173 6.61 2.16 -23.54
CA GLU A 173 6.73 1.67 -24.92
C GLU A 173 5.57 0.76 -25.33
N THR A 174 4.79 0.27 -24.38
CA THR A 174 3.60 -0.55 -24.65
C THR A 174 2.50 0.31 -25.29
N PRO A 175 1.99 -0.04 -26.49
CA PRO A 175 0.88 0.68 -27.10
C PRO A 175 -0.36 0.62 -26.22
N MET A 176 -0.87 1.77 -25.78
CA MET A 176 -1.95 1.86 -24.79
C MET A 176 -3.27 1.27 -25.32
N GLY A 177 -4.02 0.58 -24.46
CA GLY A 177 -5.34 0.05 -24.76
C GLY A 177 -6.43 0.40 -23.73
N PRO A 178 -7.68 -0.04 -23.99
CA PRO A 178 -8.76 0.08 -23.02
C PRO A 178 -8.47 -0.77 -21.77
N VAL A 179 -8.93 -0.30 -20.62
CA VAL A 179 -8.74 -0.98 -19.33
C VAL A 179 -10.06 -1.60 -18.89
N ASP A 180 -10.17 -2.91 -19.10
CA ASP A 180 -11.21 -3.76 -18.54
C ASP A 180 -10.64 -4.52 -17.34
N VAL A 181 -11.08 -4.17 -16.14
CA VAL A 181 -10.59 -4.76 -14.89
C VAL A 181 -10.87 -6.26 -14.77
N SER A 182 -11.83 -6.81 -15.54
CA SER A 182 -12.11 -8.25 -15.58
C SER A 182 -11.15 -9.03 -16.50
N LEU A 183 -10.52 -8.34 -17.46
CA LEU A 183 -9.74 -8.97 -18.52
C LEU A 183 -8.57 -9.84 -18.00
N PRO A 184 -7.82 -9.46 -16.94
CA PRO A 184 -6.76 -10.32 -16.41
C PRO A 184 -7.25 -11.67 -15.89
N LEU A 185 -8.46 -11.72 -15.32
CA LEU A 185 -9.07 -12.97 -14.84
C LEU A 185 -9.49 -13.85 -16.03
N ARG A 186 -10.08 -13.24 -17.05
CA ARG A 186 -10.48 -13.95 -18.29
C ARG A 186 -9.25 -14.50 -19.02
N TRP A 187 -8.21 -13.69 -19.16
CA TRP A 187 -6.93 -14.12 -19.70
C TRP A 187 -6.33 -15.27 -18.89
N ALA A 188 -6.31 -15.18 -17.56
CA ALA A 188 -5.77 -16.25 -16.72
C ALA A 188 -6.54 -17.57 -16.89
N LYS A 189 -7.87 -17.48 -17.02
CA LYS A 189 -8.77 -18.61 -17.32
C LYS A 189 -8.43 -19.24 -18.67
N GLU A 190 -8.34 -18.43 -19.72
CA GLU A 190 -8.02 -18.88 -21.09
C GLU A 190 -6.64 -19.54 -21.18
N GLN A 191 -5.66 -19.03 -20.43
CA GLN A 191 -4.33 -19.62 -20.38
C GLN A 191 -4.24 -20.86 -19.48
N GLY A 192 -5.29 -21.18 -18.71
CA GLY A 192 -5.28 -22.27 -17.72
C GLY A 192 -4.19 -22.09 -16.65
N ARG A 193 -3.75 -20.85 -16.40
CA ARG A 193 -2.63 -20.55 -15.51
C ARG A 193 -3.13 -20.25 -14.10
N SER A 194 -2.45 -20.83 -13.12
CA SER A 194 -2.85 -20.70 -11.72
C SER A 194 -2.18 -19.52 -11.01
N PHE A 195 -2.99 -18.66 -10.40
CA PHE A 195 -2.55 -17.49 -9.63
C PHE A 195 -3.25 -17.46 -8.27
N ASP A 196 -2.54 -17.04 -7.23
CA ASP A 196 -3.09 -16.89 -5.88
C ASP A 196 -3.62 -15.46 -5.66
N LEU A 197 -3.02 -14.47 -6.33
CA LEU A 197 -3.48 -13.09 -6.36
C LEU A 197 -3.46 -12.55 -7.79
N VAL A 198 -4.60 -12.03 -8.23
CA VAL A 198 -4.72 -11.21 -9.43
C VAL A 198 -4.89 -9.75 -9.01
N LEU A 199 -3.98 -8.90 -9.45
CA LEU A 199 -3.89 -7.50 -9.08
C LEU A 199 -3.97 -6.61 -10.31
N VAL A 200 -4.87 -5.63 -10.29
CA VAL A 200 -4.96 -4.60 -11.33
C VAL A 200 -4.40 -3.30 -10.79
N CYS A 201 -3.47 -2.66 -11.49
CA CYS A 201 -2.94 -1.34 -11.14
C CYS A 201 -3.44 -0.29 -12.14
N THR A 202 -4.17 0.71 -11.66
CA THR A 202 -4.80 1.75 -12.49
C THR A 202 -4.79 3.10 -11.77
N ASP A 203 -5.06 4.18 -12.49
CA ASP A 203 -5.19 5.51 -11.90
C ASP A 203 -6.55 5.63 -11.21
N ASN A 204 -7.65 5.33 -11.91
CA ASN A 204 -9.01 5.39 -11.43
C ASN A 204 -9.83 4.15 -11.82
N GLN A 205 -11.05 4.03 -11.27
CA GLN A 205 -11.97 2.94 -11.61
C GLN A 205 -12.43 3.12 -13.06
N THR A 206 -12.23 2.11 -13.90
CA THR A 206 -12.84 2.05 -15.24
C THR A 206 -14.13 1.24 -15.15
N GLN A 207 -15.26 1.89 -15.46
CA GLN A 207 -16.63 1.35 -15.29
C GLN A 207 -17.25 0.83 -16.60
N SER A 208 -16.44 0.39 -17.55
CA SER A 208 -16.98 -0.24 -18.77
C SER A 208 -16.30 -1.57 -18.99
N PHE A 209 -16.82 -2.59 -18.30
CA PHE A 209 -16.41 -3.97 -18.45
C PHE A 209 -17.58 -4.77 -19.03
N ALA A 210 -17.28 -5.62 -20.02
CA ALA A 210 -18.27 -6.50 -20.64
C ALA A 210 -18.75 -7.60 -19.67
N VAL A 211 -17.89 -7.98 -18.72
CA VAL A 211 -18.17 -8.95 -17.66
C VAL A 211 -17.79 -8.33 -16.32
N HIS A 212 -18.65 -8.47 -15.30
CA HIS A 212 -18.34 -7.96 -13.98
C HIS A 212 -17.12 -8.70 -13.37
N PRO A 213 -16.13 -8.01 -12.78
CA PRO A 213 -14.91 -8.64 -12.23
C PRO A 213 -15.20 -9.76 -11.21
N ALA A 214 -16.24 -9.61 -10.38
CA ALA A 214 -16.67 -10.66 -9.46
C ALA A 214 -17.12 -11.94 -10.18
N GLN A 215 -17.88 -11.80 -11.27
CA GLN A 215 -18.29 -12.94 -12.10
C GLN A 215 -17.06 -13.59 -12.75
N ALA A 216 -16.17 -12.78 -13.35
CA ALA A 216 -14.94 -13.29 -13.95
C ALA A 216 -14.05 -14.03 -12.93
N LEU A 217 -14.05 -13.60 -11.66
CA LEU A 217 -13.31 -14.27 -10.58
C LEU A 217 -13.93 -15.62 -10.24
N ARG A 218 -15.26 -15.71 -10.10
CA ARG A 218 -15.96 -16.98 -9.87
C ARG A 218 -15.66 -17.98 -10.99
N GLU A 219 -15.84 -17.56 -12.23
CA GLU A 219 -15.55 -18.39 -13.40
C GLU A 219 -14.09 -18.86 -13.45
N TYR A 220 -13.14 -17.98 -13.11
CA TYR A 220 -11.72 -18.35 -13.05
C TYR A 220 -11.44 -19.38 -11.95
N ARG A 221 -11.98 -19.17 -10.75
CA ARG A 221 -11.80 -20.10 -9.62
C ARG A 221 -12.37 -21.48 -9.92
N GLU A 222 -13.53 -21.54 -10.55
CA GLU A 222 -14.19 -22.78 -10.98
C GLU A 222 -13.37 -23.49 -12.07
N ALA A 223 -13.09 -22.80 -13.17
CA ALA A 223 -12.38 -23.37 -14.32
C ALA A 223 -10.97 -23.85 -13.98
N CYS A 224 -10.27 -23.18 -13.07
CA CYS A 224 -8.91 -23.54 -12.65
C CYS A 224 -8.85 -24.33 -11.35
N SER A 225 -9.98 -24.63 -10.70
CA SER A 225 -10.03 -25.31 -9.38
C SER A 225 -9.21 -24.59 -8.30
N LEU A 226 -9.31 -23.26 -8.23
CA LEU A 226 -8.55 -22.40 -7.30
C LEU A 226 -9.49 -21.55 -6.42
N PRO A 227 -10.24 -22.15 -5.48
CA PRO A 227 -11.20 -21.40 -4.66
C PRO A 227 -10.55 -20.30 -3.80
N GLY A 228 -9.25 -20.44 -3.50
CA GLY A 228 -8.48 -19.49 -2.69
C GLY A 228 -7.93 -18.27 -3.44
N THR A 229 -8.09 -18.17 -4.76
CA THR A 229 -7.61 -17.02 -5.55
C THR A 229 -8.22 -15.73 -5.03
N ARG A 230 -7.42 -14.67 -4.94
CA ARG A 230 -7.89 -13.33 -4.57
C ARG A 230 -7.77 -12.37 -5.73
N PHE A 231 -8.65 -11.36 -5.75
CA PHE A 231 -8.64 -10.28 -6.73
C PHE A 231 -8.59 -8.94 -6.03
N ALA A 232 -7.74 -8.04 -6.51
CA ALA A 232 -7.67 -6.68 -5.98
C ALA A 232 -7.48 -5.67 -7.11
N VAL A 233 -8.14 -4.53 -7.00
CA VAL A 233 -7.96 -3.39 -7.90
C VAL A 233 -7.29 -2.26 -7.14
N CYS A 234 -6.18 -1.79 -7.67
CA CYS A 234 -5.41 -0.67 -7.17
C CYS A 234 -5.67 0.59 -7.97
N ALA A 235 -6.70 1.36 -7.62
CA ALA A 235 -6.95 2.68 -8.22
C ALA A 235 -6.24 3.78 -7.42
N MET A 236 -5.08 4.22 -7.90
CA MET A 236 -4.11 5.00 -7.12
C MET A 236 -4.46 6.50 -6.99
N CYS A 237 -5.34 7.02 -7.84
CA CYS A 237 -5.77 8.42 -7.90
C CYS A 237 -7.20 8.66 -7.37
N SER A 238 -7.98 7.60 -7.09
CA SER A 238 -9.40 7.70 -6.72
C SER A 238 -9.63 8.31 -5.33
N GLN A 239 -10.83 8.91 -5.12
CA GLN A 239 -11.31 9.38 -3.82
C GLN A 239 -12.24 8.37 -3.09
N GLY A 240 -12.67 7.33 -3.80
CA GLY A 240 -13.82 6.51 -3.41
C GLY A 240 -14.33 5.74 -4.62
N PHE A 241 -14.48 4.43 -4.50
CA PHE A 241 -14.97 3.49 -5.51
C PHE A 241 -15.28 2.13 -4.86
N SER A 242 -16.23 1.40 -5.45
CA SER A 242 -16.62 0.05 -5.07
C SER A 242 -17.00 -0.73 -6.34
N LEU A 243 -16.32 -1.84 -6.57
CA LEU A 243 -16.40 -2.87 -7.60
C LEU A 243 -16.66 -4.23 -6.94
N ALA A 244 -16.20 -4.47 -5.72
CA ALA A 244 -16.43 -5.71 -4.98
C ALA A 244 -17.88 -5.71 -4.50
N PRO A 245 -18.70 -6.68 -4.95
CA PRO A 245 -19.98 -6.97 -4.32
C PRO A 245 -19.74 -7.33 -2.84
N PRO A 246 -20.64 -6.94 -1.92
CA PRO A 246 -20.51 -7.26 -0.49
C PRO A 246 -20.37 -8.76 -0.20
N ASP A 247 -20.91 -9.59 -1.09
CA ASP A 247 -20.97 -11.05 -1.04
C ASP A 247 -19.75 -11.75 -1.68
N GLU A 248 -18.90 -11.05 -2.46
CA GLU A 248 -17.77 -11.68 -3.14
C GLU A 248 -16.52 -11.76 -2.26
N LEU A 249 -16.38 -12.91 -1.59
CA LEU A 249 -15.28 -13.17 -0.67
C LEU A 249 -13.94 -13.24 -1.42
N GLY A 250 -12.93 -12.53 -0.90
CA GLY A 250 -11.59 -12.50 -1.51
C GLY A 250 -11.45 -11.52 -2.69
N MET A 251 -12.50 -10.77 -3.01
CA MET A 251 -12.41 -9.58 -3.84
C MET A 251 -12.23 -8.35 -2.93
N LEU A 252 -11.12 -7.62 -3.12
CA LEU A 252 -10.82 -6.45 -2.31
C LEU A 252 -10.94 -5.18 -3.14
N ASP A 253 -11.90 -4.37 -2.72
CA ASP A 253 -12.11 -3.03 -3.23
C ASP A 253 -11.59 -1.99 -2.26
N ARG A 254 -10.47 -1.39 -2.62
CA ARG A 254 -9.88 -0.31 -1.84
C ARG A 254 -9.76 0.89 -2.75
N SER A 255 -10.72 1.79 -2.61
CA SER A 255 -10.67 3.14 -3.14
C SER A 255 -9.75 4.11 -2.43
N VAL A 256 -8.98 3.58 -1.49
CA VAL A 256 -7.94 4.30 -0.79
C VAL A 256 -6.73 3.38 -0.68
N LEU A 257 -6.02 3.18 -1.80
CA LEU A 257 -4.59 2.89 -1.70
C LEU A 257 -3.85 4.17 -1.38
N ARG A 258 -3.96 4.62 -0.13
CA ARG A 258 -2.91 5.46 0.45
C ARG A 258 -1.62 4.62 0.48
N ALA A 259 -0.46 5.26 0.54
CA ALA A 259 0.85 4.62 0.78
C ALA A 259 0.81 3.32 1.64
N PRO A 260 0.02 3.22 2.72
CA PRO A 260 -0.25 1.97 3.44
C PRO A 260 -0.71 0.74 2.66
N CYS A 261 -1.30 0.81 1.46
CA CYS A 261 -1.74 -0.39 0.70
C CYS A 261 -0.66 -0.98 -0.21
N LEU A 262 0.20 -0.15 -0.80
CA LEU A 262 1.47 -0.63 -1.33
C LEU A 262 2.31 -1.20 -0.19
N LYS A 263 2.31 -0.57 1.00
CA LYS A 263 2.84 -1.23 2.19
C LYS A 263 2.07 -2.51 2.49
N LEU A 264 0.75 -2.62 2.33
CA LEU A 264 -0.02 -3.83 2.65
C LEU A 264 0.31 -5.00 1.72
N ILE A 265 0.50 -4.73 0.42
CA ILE A 265 0.95 -5.70 -0.60
C ILE A 265 2.47 -5.97 -0.48
N LEU A 266 3.23 -5.09 0.18
CA LEU A 266 4.67 -5.25 0.41
C LEU A 266 5.02 -5.60 1.87
N ASN A 267 4.03 -5.76 2.75
CA ASN A 267 4.21 -6.00 4.19
C ASN A 267 3.78 -7.42 4.52
N LYS A 268 4.73 -8.17 5.08
CA LYS A 268 4.60 -9.57 5.48
C LYS A 268 3.36 -9.85 6.28
N ALA A 269 3.14 -9.02 7.30
CA ALA A 269 2.08 -9.24 8.26
C ALA A 269 0.73 -9.07 7.59
N ALA A 270 0.59 -8.12 6.67
CA ALA A 270 -0.69 -7.83 6.08
C ALA A 270 -1.03 -8.75 4.90
N ILE A 271 -0.05 -9.14 4.06
CA ILE A 271 -0.28 -10.18 3.04
C ILE A 271 -0.60 -11.51 3.71
N ARG A 272 0.22 -11.92 4.71
CA ARG A 272 -0.05 -13.16 5.45
C ARG A 272 -1.39 -13.10 6.17
N ALA A 273 -1.69 -12.03 6.89
CA ALA A 273 -2.98 -11.88 7.57
C ALA A 273 -4.13 -11.91 6.55
N TRP A 274 -3.99 -11.24 5.40
CA TRP A 274 -5.00 -11.30 4.37
C TRP A 274 -5.18 -12.74 3.91
N PHE A 275 -4.13 -13.43 3.43
CA PHE A 275 -4.21 -14.82 2.98
C PHE A 275 -4.65 -15.83 4.06
N LEU A 276 -4.36 -15.58 5.34
CA LEU A 276 -4.74 -16.41 6.48
C LEU A 276 -6.16 -16.12 6.98
N MET A 277 -6.74 -14.97 6.65
CA MET A 277 -8.15 -14.70 6.95
C MET A 277 -9.01 -15.69 6.14
N PRO A 278 -9.91 -16.44 6.81
CA PRO A 278 -10.94 -17.22 6.13
C PRO A 278 -11.70 -16.31 5.17
N LEU A 279 -12.02 -16.82 3.98
CA LEU A 279 -12.97 -16.16 3.08
C LEU A 279 -14.29 -15.99 3.88
N GLY A 280 -14.60 -14.78 4.35
CA GLY A 280 -15.82 -14.54 5.16
C GLY A 280 -15.74 -13.51 6.29
N GLN A 281 -14.56 -13.09 6.77
CA GLN A 281 -14.49 -12.05 7.82
C GLN A 281 -14.33 -10.64 7.24
N HIS A 282 -15.32 -9.79 7.51
CA HIS A 282 -15.32 -8.36 7.16
C HIS A 282 -14.22 -7.59 7.92
N VAL A 283 -13.59 -6.65 7.22
CA VAL A 283 -13.08 -5.44 7.87
C VAL A 283 -14.26 -4.47 7.93
N GLU A 284 -14.97 -4.42 9.06
CA GLU A 284 -16.09 -3.51 9.25
C GLU A 284 -15.69 -2.06 8.96
N ARG A 285 -16.59 -1.33 8.28
CA ARG A 285 -16.51 0.12 8.09
C ARG A 285 -16.78 0.79 9.44
N HIS A 286 -15.76 0.98 10.28
CA HIS A 286 -15.95 1.71 11.53
C HIS A 286 -16.23 3.21 11.22
N PRO A 287 -17.23 3.87 11.84
CA PRO A 287 -17.59 5.26 11.56
C PRO A 287 -16.50 6.31 11.90
N ALA A 288 -15.51 5.93 12.70
CA ALA A 288 -14.41 6.80 13.13
C ALA A 288 -13.43 7.20 12.00
N TRP A 289 -13.51 6.54 10.82
CA TRP A 289 -12.56 6.74 9.72
C TRP A 289 -12.96 7.83 8.73
N GLN A 290 -14.15 8.43 8.87
CA GLN A 290 -14.59 9.55 8.04
C GLN A 290 -14.11 10.92 8.58
N ALA A 291 -13.64 11.00 9.82
CA ALA A 291 -13.50 12.27 10.51
C ALA A 291 -12.08 12.56 11.05
N HIS A 292 -11.00 12.27 10.32
CA HIS A 292 -9.67 12.80 10.72
C HIS A 292 -8.75 13.13 9.54
N PRO A 293 -8.43 14.42 9.31
CA PRO A 293 -7.40 14.83 8.37
C PRO A 293 -6.08 15.05 9.11
N GLN A 294 -5.35 13.98 9.50
CA GLN A 294 -3.95 14.09 9.94
C GLN A 294 -3.11 12.89 9.48
N PRO A 295 -1.81 13.08 9.17
CA PRO A 295 -0.96 12.08 8.57
C PRO A 295 -0.29 11.21 9.65
N PHE A 296 -0.24 9.90 9.40
CA PHE A 296 0.48 8.87 10.16
C PHE A 296 0.08 8.68 11.64
N LEU A 297 -0.60 7.56 11.91
CA LEU A 297 -0.52 6.84 13.19
C LEU A 297 -0.75 5.34 12.95
N GLU A 298 -0.04 4.54 13.75
CA GLU A 298 0.02 3.08 13.76
C GLU A 298 -1.32 2.38 13.43
N VAL A 299 -1.30 1.46 12.47
CA VAL A 299 -2.37 0.46 12.33
C VAL A 299 -2.05 -0.69 13.28
N ARG A 300 -2.58 -0.63 14.51
CA ARG A 300 -2.65 -1.81 15.39
C ARG A 300 -3.80 -2.69 14.92
N PHE A 301 -3.50 -3.91 14.47
CA PHE A 301 -4.51 -4.91 14.14
C PHE A 301 -5.13 -5.43 15.44
N TRP A 302 -6.42 -5.19 15.65
CA TRP A 302 -7.21 -5.94 16.62
C TRP A 302 -7.60 -7.26 15.98
N VAL A 303 -6.96 -8.34 16.42
CA VAL A 303 -7.41 -9.71 16.14
C VAL A 303 -8.38 -10.07 17.25
N CYS A 304 -9.68 -10.02 16.99
CA CYS A 304 -10.66 -10.68 17.85
C CYS A 304 -10.50 -12.19 17.65
N LEU A 305 -9.75 -12.84 18.52
CA LEU A 305 -9.80 -14.30 18.68
C LEU A 305 -11.15 -14.65 19.33
N PRO A 306 -11.94 -15.57 18.77
CA PRO A 306 -13.11 -16.09 19.47
C PRO A 306 -12.62 -16.94 20.65
N LEU A 307 -12.85 -16.46 21.87
CA LEU A 307 -12.76 -17.29 23.07
C LEU A 307 -13.95 -18.24 23.07
N TYR A 308 -13.68 -19.55 22.95
CA TYR A 308 -14.65 -20.60 23.25
C TYR A 308 -15.03 -20.56 24.74
N PRO A 309 -16.31 -20.82 25.11
CA PRO A 309 -16.78 -20.65 26.47
C PRO A 309 -16.68 -21.97 27.23
N HIS A 310 -15.77 -22.06 28.20
CA HIS A 310 -15.95 -22.88 29.38
C HIS A 310 -15.19 -22.19 30.51
N ILE A 311 -15.92 -21.67 31.50
CA ILE A 311 -15.66 -21.81 32.94
C ILE A 311 -16.74 -21.01 33.67
N GLN A 312 -17.30 -21.67 34.67
CA GLN A 312 -18.43 -21.29 35.50
C GLN A 312 -18.15 -20.05 36.36
N SER A 313 -19.26 -19.44 36.78
CA SER A 313 -19.37 -18.41 37.80
C SER A 313 -18.54 -18.69 39.04
N ASP A 314 -17.93 -17.65 39.60
CA ASP A 314 -18.22 -17.27 41.00
C ASP A 314 -17.80 -15.83 41.27
N ALA A 315 -18.75 -15.09 41.83
CA ALA A 315 -18.58 -13.75 42.33
C ALA A 315 -18.07 -13.79 43.77
N GLN A 316 -17.06 -12.99 44.10
CA GLN A 316 -16.96 -12.35 45.41
C GLN A 316 -15.97 -11.19 45.40
N SER A 317 -16.47 -10.04 45.85
CA SER A 317 -15.83 -8.76 46.05
C SER A 317 -14.83 -8.76 47.21
N THR A 318 -13.74 -8.00 47.11
CA THR A 318 -13.35 -6.97 48.10
C THR A 318 -12.18 -6.12 47.58
N ASP A 319 -12.34 -4.80 47.68
CA ASP A 319 -11.39 -3.76 47.31
C ASP A 319 -10.12 -3.75 48.18
N CYS A 320 -8.97 -3.47 47.57
CA CYS A 320 -7.84 -2.81 48.23
C CYS A 320 -7.06 -1.91 47.26
N VAL A 321 -6.82 -0.68 47.70
CA VAL A 321 -6.35 0.50 46.98
C VAL A 321 -4.84 0.44 46.70
N LEU A 322 -4.36 0.86 45.51
CA LEU A 322 -3.21 1.80 45.31
C LEU A 322 -2.71 1.89 43.84
N ARG A 323 -2.78 3.12 43.31
CA ARG A 323 -1.83 3.80 42.38
C ARG A 323 -1.31 3.06 41.14
N ARG A 324 -1.90 3.37 39.98
CA ARG A 324 -1.25 3.85 38.74
C ARG A 324 -2.36 4.22 37.75
N LYS A 325 -2.29 5.40 37.12
CA LYS A 325 -3.30 5.88 36.14
C LYS A 325 -3.30 4.96 34.91
N HIS A 326 -4.10 3.90 34.96
CA HIS A 326 -4.62 3.19 33.81
C HIS A 326 -6.06 3.65 33.58
N ILE A 327 -6.35 4.04 32.34
CA ILE A 327 -7.67 4.45 31.88
C ILE A 327 -8.54 3.18 31.83
N HIS A 328 -9.54 3.08 32.70
CA HIS A 328 -10.59 2.06 32.64
C HIS A 328 -11.62 2.46 31.57
N TYR A 329 -11.91 1.54 30.64
CA TYR A 329 -13.10 1.61 29.80
C TYR A 329 -14.23 0.85 30.50
N VAL A 330 -15.33 1.56 30.76
CA VAL A 330 -16.61 0.98 31.21
C VAL A 330 -17.33 0.46 29.97
N TYR A 331 -17.69 -0.82 29.94
CA TYR A 331 -18.59 -1.40 28.93
C TYR A 331 -20.02 -1.41 29.48
N SER A 332 -20.94 -0.78 28.76
CA SER A 332 -22.38 -0.98 28.92
C SER A 332 -22.88 -1.84 27.77
N VAL A 333 -23.50 -2.97 28.11
CA VAL A 333 -24.17 -3.88 27.17
C VAL A 333 -25.66 -3.58 27.26
N SER A 334 -26.28 -3.23 26.13
CA SER A 334 -27.73 -3.14 26.00
C SER A 334 -28.14 -3.85 24.71
N SER A 335 -28.95 -4.88 24.89
CA SER A 335 -29.52 -5.75 23.88
C SER A 335 -30.89 -5.27 23.39
N SER A 336 -31.13 -5.53 22.10
CA SER A 336 -32.41 -5.79 21.42
C SER A 336 -33.43 -4.66 21.17
N LEU A 337 -33.70 -4.49 19.86
CA LEU A 337 -35.00 -4.38 19.17
C LEU A 337 -35.99 -3.28 19.61
N THR A 338 -36.18 -2.28 18.74
CA THR A 338 -37.44 -1.94 18.04
C THR A 338 -37.33 -0.53 17.43
N HIS A 339 -37.67 -0.39 16.14
CA HIS A 339 -38.22 0.88 15.59
C HIS A 339 -39.73 0.88 15.84
N PRO A 340 -40.48 2.00 15.72
CA PRO A 340 -40.10 3.38 15.33
C PRO A 340 -40.55 4.44 16.36
N PHE A 341 -40.13 5.71 16.24
CA PHE A 341 -40.99 6.90 16.37
C PHE A 341 -40.18 8.19 16.15
N CYS A 342 -40.68 9.03 15.24
CA CYS A 342 -40.35 10.45 15.13
C CYS A 342 -40.74 11.18 16.43
N LEU A 343 -39.96 12.18 16.83
CA LEU A 343 -40.46 13.43 17.41
C LEU A 343 -39.39 14.52 17.37
N HIS A 344 -39.88 15.72 17.04
CA HIS A 344 -39.20 16.99 16.83
C HIS A 344 -38.81 17.69 18.14
N SER A 345 -38.00 18.76 17.97
CA SER A 345 -37.73 19.92 18.85
C SER A 345 -36.66 19.73 19.94
N ALA A 346 -35.75 20.67 20.18
CA ALA A 346 -35.61 22.08 19.76
C ALA A 346 -34.14 22.42 19.45
#